data_AF-A0A5C7WXU0-F1
#
_entry.id   AF-A0A5C7WXU0-F1
#
_cell.length_a   1.000
_cell.length_b   1.000
_cell.length_c   1.000
_cell.angle_alpha   90.00
_cell.angle_beta   90.00
_cell.angle_gamma   90.00
#
_symmetry.space_group_name_H-M   'P 1'
#
loop_
_entity.id
_entity.type
_entity.pdbx_description
1 polymer ?
#
loop_
_entity_poly.entity_id
_entity_poly.type
_entity_poly.pdbx_seq_one_letter_code
_entity_poly.pdbx_strand_id
1 'polypeptide(L)'
;MTANGQAVAVTPADTVRDRLDDPQVAAALNTLLDHADVLAVLVSGLDGFVRRGDTITSTLSSAVSEFRGASSAGAIPGAEAFKGVDLQTLAASLATLSGSVAGATPALNTLLTSKLTDPQAAQVLASLGDALIDGKAGAANPPKGLYGLYKATKDPDVSRGLGFLLAVAKSFGRRVGQ
;
A
#
# COMPACT_ATOMS: atom_id res chain seq x y z
N MET A 1 -3.86 2.86 77.48
CA MET A 1 -4.81 3.19 76.38
C MET A 1 -4.15 2.70 75.10
N THR A 2 -4.41 1.45 74.73
CA THR A 2 -3.74 0.74 73.63
C THR A 2 -4.39 1.11 72.30
N ALA A 3 -3.66 1.84 71.47
CA ALA A 3 -4.02 2.12 70.09
C ALA A 3 -3.79 0.85 69.24
N ASN A 4 -4.82 0.00 69.13
CA ASN A 4 -4.84 -1.11 68.18
C ASN A 4 -5.31 -0.60 66.81
N GLY A 5 -4.41 0.05 66.08
CA GLY A 5 -4.58 0.31 64.65
C GLY A 5 -4.38 -0.99 63.88
N GLN A 6 -5.46 -1.77 63.71
CA GLN A 6 -5.45 -2.89 62.77
C GLN A 6 -5.27 -2.32 61.37
N ALA A 7 -4.13 -2.61 60.74
CA ALA A 7 -3.93 -2.40 59.32
C ALA A 7 -4.96 -3.26 58.58
N VAL A 8 -6.04 -2.62 58.11
CA VAL A 8 -7.02 -3.24 57.21
C VAL A 8 -6.25 -3.61 55.95
N ALA A 9 -5.97 -4.91 55.78
CA ALA A 9 -5.31 -5.41 54.58
C ALA A 9 -6.22 -5.12 53.40
N VAL A 10 -5.79 -4.21 52.52
CA VAL A 10 -6.50 -3.86 51.29
C VAL A 10 -6.78 -5.15 50.53
N THR A 11 -8.05 -5.54 50.46
CA THR A 11 -8.42 -6.76 49.75
C THR A 11 -8.45 -6.48 48.25
N PRO A 12 -8.25 -7.49 47.38
CA PRO A 12 -8.38 -7.30 45.93
C PRO A 12 -9.74 -6.71 45.52
N ALA A 13 -10.80 -6.98 46.29
CA ALA A 13 -12.12 -6.41 46.09
C ALA A 13 -12.18 -4.91 46.41
N ASP A 14 -11.41 -4.45 47.42
CA ASP A 14 -11.32 -3.02 47.77
C ASP A 14 -10.59 -2.25 46.65
N THR A 15 -9.52 -2.82 46.10
CA THR A 15 -8.81 -2.23 44.95
C THR A 15 -9.68 -2.12 43.69
N VAL A 16 -10.57 -3.10 43.45
CA VAL A 16 -11.51 -3.04 42.32
C VAL A 16 -12.59 -2.00 42.56
N ARG A 17 -13.10 -1.87 43.80
CA ARG A 17 -14.04 -0.81 44.19
C ARG A 17 -13.44 0.58 44.01
N ASP A 18 -12.22 0.78 44.47
CA ASP A 18 -11.49 2.05 44.34
C ASP A 18 -11.28 2.46 42.86
N ARG A 19 -11.12 1.47 41.96
CA ARG A 19 -11.07 1.69 40.50
C ARG A 19 -12.46 1.92 39.87
N LEU A 20 -13.51 1.34 40.44
CA LEU A 20 -14.89 1.55 39.99
C LEU A 20 -15.42 2.94 40.38
N ASP A 21 -14.83 3.57 41.40
CA ASP A 21 -15.14 4.95 41.78
C ASP A 21 -14.65 5.97 40.73
N ASP A 22 -13.77 5.56 39.79
CA ASP A 22 -13.42 6.37 38.63
C ASP A 22 -14.55 6.32 37.58
N PRO A 23 -15.17 7.47 37.22
CA PRO A 23 -16.27 7.52 36.27
C PRO A 23 -15.89 7.03 34.86
N GLN A 24 -14.63 7.15 34.45
CA GLN A 24 -14.20 6.64 33.14
C GLN A 24 -14.13 5.10 33.14
N VAL A 25 -13.66 4.52 34.23
CA VAL A 25 -13.56 3.07 34.40
C VAL A 25 -14.96 2.46 34.50
N ALA A 26 -15.85 3.07 35.28
CA ALA A 26 -17.25 2.65 35.38
C ALA A 26 -17.96 2.70 34.02
N ALA A 27 -17.77 3.77 33.24
CA ALA A 27 -18.35 3.90 31.91
C ALA A 27 -17.81 2.85 30.91
N ALA A 28 -16.50 2.57 30.94
CA ALA A 28 -15.88 1.53 30.12
C ALA A 28 -16.39 0.13 30.49
N LEU A 29 -16.54 -0.16 31.78
CA LEU A 29 -17.13 -1.40 32.27
C LEU A 29 -18.60 -1.53 31.88
N ASN A 30 -19.38 -0.45 31.96
CA ASN A 30 -20.78 -0.47 31.51
C ASN A 30 -20.86 -0.75 30.01
N THR A 31 -20.00 -0.12 29.20
CA THR A 31 -19.93 -0.40 27.75
C THR A 31 -19.55 -1.86 27.46
N LEU A 32 -18.62 -2.44 28.22
CA LEU A 32 -18.26 -3.85 28.07
C LEU A 32 -19.40 -4.79 28.50
N LEU A 33 -20.14 -4.43 29.54
CA LEU A 33 -21.31 -5.18 30.01
C LEU A 33 -22.49 -5.08 29.03
N ASP A 34 -22.73 -3.90 28.46
CA ASP A 34 -23.73 -3.66 27.42
C ASP A 34 -23.46 -4.48 26.15
N HIS A 35 -22.19 -4.81 25.90
CA HIS A 35 -21.75 -5.65 24.78
C HIS A 35 -21.29 -7.05 25.21
N ALA A 36 -21.68 -7.53 26.39
CA ALA A 36 -21.23 -8.82 26.93
C ALA A 36 -21.59 -10.02 26.04
N ASP A 37 -22.72 -9.97 25.33
CA ASP A 37 -23.12 -11.01 24.39
C ASP A 37 -22.18 -11.08 23.16
N VAL A 38 -21.77 -9.92 22.63
CA VAL A 38 -20.77 -9.82 21.55
C VAL A 38 -19.41 -10.33 22.03
N LEU A 39 -19.05 -10.04 23.29
CA LEU A 39 -17.84 -10.58 23.90
C LEU A 39 -17.89 -12.11 24.02
N ALA A 40 -19.05 -12.68 24.39
CA ALA A 40 -19.23 -14.13 24.47
C ALA A 40 -19.10 -14.80 23.08
N VAL A 41 -19.66 -14.20 22.04
CA VAL A 41 -19.52 -14.65 20.66
C VAL A 41 -18.07 -14.54 20.19
N LEU A 42 -17.37 -13.44 20.51
CA LEU A 42 -15.95 -13.25 20.17
C LEU A 42 -15.05 -14.26 20.87
N VAL A 43 -15.28 -14.53 22.16
CA VAL A 43 -14.51 -15.53 22.92
C VAL A 43 -14.77 -16.93 22.38
N SER A 44 -16.02 -17.27 22.07
CA SER A 44 -16.37 -18.56 21.47
C SER A 44 -15.80 -18.71 20.05
N GLY A 45 -15.84 -17.63 19.26
CA GLY A 45 -15.24 -17.57 17.93
C GLY A 45 -13.71 -17.69 17.99
N LEU A 46 -13.08 -17.08 18.99
CA LEU A 46 -11.64 -17.19 19.23
C LEU A 46 -11.24 -18.59 19.68
N ASP A 47 -11.98 -19.23 20.59
CA ASP A 47 -11.76 -20.64 20.97
C ASP A 47 -11.89 -21.57 19.75
N GLY A 48 -12.91 -21.34 18.92
CA GLY A 48 -13.08 -22.04 17.65
C GLY A 48 -11.94 -21.81 16.66
N PHE A 49 -11.44 -20.57 16.57
CA PHE A 49 -10.30 -20.21 15.73
C PHE A 49 -8.99 -20.83 16.23
N VAL A 50 -8.73 -20.81 17.54
CA VAL A 50 -7.53 -21.42 18.14
C VAL A 50 -7.55 -22.94 17.91
N ARG A 51 -8.66 -23.62 18.21
CA ARG A 51 -8.80 -25.06 17.99
C ARG A 51 -8.65 -25.47 16.52
N ARG A 52 -9.17 -24.65 15.59
CA ARG A 52 -9.04 -24.88 14.15
C ARG A 52 -7.70 -24.43 13.60
N GLY A 53 -7.06 -23.46 14.24
CA GLY A 53 -5.77 -22.88 13.86
C GLY A 53 -4.67 -23.93 13.86
N ASP A 54 -4.67 -24.86 14.83
CA ASP A 54 -3.73 -25.98 14.86
C ASP A 54 -3.90 -26.92 13.64
N THR A 55 -5.15 -27.15 13.23
CA THR A 55 -5.47 -27.98 12.06
C THR A 55 -5.18 -27.26 10.74
N ILE A 56 -5.49 -25.97 10.64
CA ILE A 56 -5.20 -25.16 9.46
C ILE A 56 -3.69 -24.97 9.29
N THR A 57 -2.96 -24.76 10.38
CA THR A 57 -1.50 -24.59 10.35
C THR A 57 -0.80 -25.89 9.96
N SER A 58 -1.24 -27.03 10.49
CA SER A 58 -0.67 -28.33 10.12
C SER A 58 -0.97 -28.68 8.66
N THR A 59 -2.21 -28.47 8.19
CA THR A 59 -2.55 -28.69 6.77
C THR A 59 -1.80 -27.76 5.82
N LEU A 60 -1.63 -26.47 6.15
CA LEU A 60 -0.80 -25.55 5.38
C LEU A 60 0.67 -25.94 5.40
N SER A 61 1.20 -26.31 6.57
CA SER A 61 2.60 -26.72 6.73
C SER A 61 2.90 -27.99 5.93
N SER A 62 2.00 -28.97 5.97
CA SER A 62 2.07 -30.18 5.16
C SER A 62 1.97 -29.89 3.66
N ALA A 63 1.06 -29.01 3.24
CA ALA A 63 0.96 -28.61 1.83
C ALA A 63 2.23 -27.87 1.35
N VAL A 64 2.82 -27.02 2.18
CA VAL A 64 4.08 -26.32 1.88
C VAL A 64 5.26 -27.28 1.86
N SER A 65 5.32 -28.26 2.77
CA SER A 65 6.40 -29.25 2.79
C SER A 65 6.30 -30.24 1.63
N GLU A 66 5.09 -30.65 1.25
CA GLU A 66 4.80 -31.46 0.07
C GLU A 66 5.14 -30.70 -1.21
N PHE A 67 4.76 -29.42 -1.33
CA PHE A 67 5.14 -28.57 -2.45
C PHE A 67 6.66 -28.36 -2.52
N ARG A 68 7.32 -28.17 -1.37
CA ARG A 68 8.80 -28.08 -1.30
C ARG A 68 9.47 -29.41 -1.67
N GLY A 69 8.87 -30.53 -1.31
CA GLY A 69 9.32 -31.88 -1.69
C GLY A 69 9.13 -32.15 -3.18
N ALA A 70 7.98 -31.79 -3.75
CA ALA A 70 7.69 -31.94 -5.17
C ALA A 70 8.55 -31.01 -6.05
N SER A 71 8.85 -29.80 -5.56
CA SER A 71 9.75 -28.85 -6.22
C SER A 71 11.23 -29.25 -6.09
N SER A 72 11.65 -29.86 -4.99
CA SER A 72 13.02 -30.39 -4.84
C SER A 72 13.24 -31.68 -5.64
N ALA A 73 12.22 -32.52 -5.79
CA ALA A 73 12.22 -33.72 -6.62
C ALA A 73 12.12 -33.46 -8.14
N GLY A 74 12.07 -32.19 -8.58
CA GLY A 74 12.02 -31.81 -10.00
C GLY A 74 10.71 -32.21 -10.70
N ALA A 75 9.67 -32.56 -9.95
CA ALA A 75 8.39 -33.05 -10.48
C ALA A 75 7.46 -31.93 -11.00
N ILE A 76 7.83 -30.66 -10.78
CA ILE A 76 7.06 -29.49 -11.24
C ILE A 76 7.92 -28.68 -12.22
N PRO A 77 7.58 -28.62 -13.53
CA PRO A 77 8.22 -27.71 -14.47
C PRO A 77 8.06 -26.26 -13.98
N GLY A 78 9.16 -25.55 -13.76
CA GLY A 78 9.15 -24.16 -13.25
C GLY A 78 9.30 -24.01 -11.74
N ALA A 79 9.35 -25.10 -10.95
CA ALA A 79 9.66 -25.03 -9.50
C ALA A 79 11.08 -24.49 -9.20
N GLU A 80 12.04 -24.73 -10.09
CA GLU A 80 13.39 -24.15 -10.04
C GLU A 80 13.36 -22.61 -10.06
N ALA A 81 12.37 -22.00 -10.72
CA ALA A 81 12.22 -20.54 -10.76
C ALA A 81 11.86 -19.95 -9.39
N PHE A 82 11.25 -20.76 -8.51
CA PHE A 82 10.88 -20.37 -7.15
C PHE A 82 11.91 -20.79 -6.10
N LYS A 83 12.84 -21.71 -6.39
CA LYS A 83 13.94 -22.07 -5.47
C LYS A 83 14.88 -20.89 -5.16
N GLY A 84 14.96 -19.92 -6.07
CA GLY A 84 15.70 -18.67 -5.87
C GLY A 84 14.87 -17.51 -5.34
N VAL A 85 13.56 -17.70 -5.14
CA VAL A 85 12.69 -16.67 -4.57
C VAL A 85 12.83 -16.74 -3.06
N ASP A 86 13.75 -15.93 -2.54
CA ASP A 86 13.84 -15.68 -1.11
C ASP A 86 12.58 -14.92 -0.67
N LEU A 87 11.61 -15.66 -0.13
CA LEU A 87 10.36 -15.11 0.38
C LEU A 87 10.59 -14.04 1.46
N GLN A 88 11.71 -14.12 2.19
CA GLN A 88 12.08 -13.13 3.18
C GLN A 88 12.51 -11.83 2.51
N THR A 89 13.33 -11.91 1.46
CA THR A 89 13.73 -10.77 0.64
C THR A 89 12.55 -10.19 -0.15
N LEU A 90 11.63 -11.03 -0.62
CA LEU A 90 10.41 -10.59 -1.28
C LEU A 90 9.48 -9.87 -0.29
N ALA A 91 9.30 -10.41 0.92
CA ALA A 91 8.53 -9.76 1.98
C ALA A 91 9.17 -8.45 2.43
N ALA A 92 10.51 -8.39 2.56
CA ALA A 92 11.24 -7.16 2.87
C ALA A 92 11.11 -6.13 1.75
N SER A 93 11.18 -6.56 0.49
CA SER A 93 11.00 -5.71 -0.68
C SER A 93 9.57 -5.19 -0.76
N LEU A 94 8.58 -6.05 -0.49
CA LEU A 94 7.17 -5.68 -0.44
C LEU A 94 6.86 -4.75 0.73
N ALA A 95 7.46 -4.96 1.91
CA ALA A 95 7.31 -4.08 3.07
C ALA A 95 7.96 -2.72 2.85
N THR A 96 9.11 -2.70 2.16
CA THR A 96 9.81 -1.47 1.77
C THR A 96 9.02 -0.70 0.72
N LEU A 97 8.48 -1.41 -0.28
CA LEU A 97 7.61 -0.84 -1.30
C LEU A 97 6.29 -0.39 -0.70
N SER A 98 5.69 -1.15 0.23
CA SER A 98 4.47 -0.75 0.92
C SER A 98 4.71 0.44 1.84
N GLY A 99 5.88 0.55 2.47
CA GLY A 99 6.26 1.71 3.27
C GLY A 99 6.46 2.97 2.43
N SER A 100 7.11 2.84 1.27
CA SER A 100 7.30 3.96 0.33
C SER A 100 6.00 4.37 -0.35
N VAL A 101 5.17 3.41 -0.73
CA VAL A 101 3.82 3.63 -1.27
C VAL A 101 2.90 4.19 -0.20
N ALA A 102 2.96 3.71 1.05
CA ALA A 102 2.19 4.25 2.18
C ALA A 102 2.53 5.71 2.46
N GLY A 103 3.82 6.06 2.46
CA GLY A 103 4.28 7.45 2.58
C GLY A 103 3.91 8.31 1.36
N ALA A 104 3.86 7.72 0.17
CA ALA A 104 3.43 8.38 -1.05
C ALA A 104 1.90 8.37 -1.27
N THR A 105 1.11 7.69 -0.42
CA THR A 105 -0.34 7.52 -0.60
C THR A 105 -1.08 8.83 -0.83
N PRO A 106 -0.79 9.96 -0.15
CA PRO A 106 -1.48 11.21 -0.44
C PRO A 106 -1.19 11.73 -1.85
N ALA A 107 0.07 11.65 -2.30
CA ALA A 107 0.48 12.04 -3.63
C ALA A 107 -0.05 11.08 -4.70
N LEU A 108 0.01 9.76 -4.45
CA LEU A 108 -0.53 8.73 -5.33
C LEU A 108 -2.05 8.80 -5.42
N ASN A 109 -2.76 9.02 -4.30
CA ASN A 109 -4.21 9.22 -4.30
C ASN A 109 -4.57 10.49 -5.06
N THR A 110 -3.80 11.58 -4.89
CA THR A 110 -3.96 12.81 -5.68
C THR A 110 -3.76 12.55 -7.17
N LEU A 111 -2.75 11.77 -7.56
CA LEU A 111 -2.51 11.40 -8.96
C LEU A 111 -3.60 10.47 -9.50
N LEU A 112 -4.06 9.49 -8.71
CA LEU A 112 -5.10 8.51 -9.04
C LEU A 112 -6.51 9.10 -9.09
N THR A 113 -6.79 10.16 -8.33
CA THR A 113 -8.04 10.95 -8.44
C THR A 113 -7.90 12.16 -9.36
N SER A 114 -6.69 12.44 -9.89
CA SER A 114 -6.50 13.49 -10.88
C SER A 114 -6.93 13.05 -12.27
N LYS A 115 -6.95 14.02 -13.20
CA LYS A 115 -7.13 13.80 -14.63
C LYS A 115 -6.13 12.81 -15.26
N LEU A 116 -5.08 12.37 -14.57
CA LEU A 116 -4.07 11.43 -15.10
C LEU A 116 -4.58 9.99 -15.23
N THR A 117 -5.60 9.58 -14.46
CA THR A 117 -6.29 8.28 -14.60
C THR A 117 -7.42 8.32 -15.62
N ASP A 118 -7.73 9.49 -16.19
CA ASP A 118 -8.67 9.63 -17.29
C ASP A 118 -8.11 8.90 -18.53
N PRO A 119 -8.90 8.04 -19.21
CA PRO A 119 -8.50 7.41 -20.46
C PRO A 119 -7.88 8.37 -21.48
N GLN A 120 -8.33 9.63 -21.51
CA GLN A 120 -7.76 10.65 -22.40
C GLN A 120 -6.33 11.06 -22.01
N ALA A 121 -6.01 11.16 -20.72
CA ALA A 121 -4.67 11.51 -20.27
C ALA A 121 -3.68 10.35 -20.45
N ALA A 122 -4.15 9.11 -20.23
CA ALA A 122 -3.39 7.90 -20.51
C ALA A 122 -2.99 7.82 -22.00
N GLN A 123 -3.90 8.17 -22.92
CA GLN A 123 -3.61 8.24 -24.35
C GLN A 123 -2.57 9.30 -24.70
N VAL A 124 -2.65 10.48 -24.08
CA VAL A 124 -1.64 11.54 -24.28
C VAL A 124 -0.27 11.09 -23.77
N LEU A 125 -0.21 10.46 -22.60
CA LEU A 125 1.03 9.89 -22.04
C LEU A 125 1.62 8.79 -22.93
N ALA A 126 0.77 7.88 -23.44
CA ALA A 126 1.19 6.84 -24.38
C ALA A 126 1.77 7.45 -25.66
N SER A 127 1.06 8.41 -26.27
CA SER A 127 1.52 9.08 -27.50
C SER A 127 2.82 9.87 -27.30
N LEU A 128 3.03 10.47 -26.11
CA LEU A 128 4.29 11.10 -25.73
C LEU A 128 5.41 10.07 -25.58
N GLY A 129 5.11 8.91 -24.99
CA GLY A 129 6.05 7.80 -24.87
C GLY A 129 6.50 7.26 -26.22
N ASP A 130 5.55 7.00 -27.13
CA ASP A 130 5.83 6.55 -28.49
C ASP A 130 6.68 7.60 -29.24
N ALA A 131 6.30 8.89 -29.17
CA ALA A 131 7.04 9.97 -29.80
C ALA A 131 8.48 10.14 -29.23
N LEU A 132 8.71 9.83 -27.95
CA LEU A 132 10.04 9.85 -27.34
C LEU A 132 10.92 8.69 -27.83
N ILE A 133 10.33 7.50 -28.00
CA ILE A 133 11.03 6.32 -28.52
C ILE A 133 11.38 6.53 -30.00
N ASP A 134 10.42 7.03 -30.79
CA ASP A 134 10.63 7.37 -32.20
C ASP A 134 11.62 8.54 -32.35
N GLY A 135 11.54 9.53 -31.48
CA GLY A 135 12.46 10.67 -31.44
C GLY A 135 13.89 10.25 -31.12
N LYS A 136 14.09 9.25 -30.26
CA LYS A 136 15.42 8.65 -30.01
C LYS A 136 16.01 8.02 -31.26
N ALA A 137 15.18 7.37 -32.10
CA ALA A 137 15.63 6.85 -33.39
C ALA A 137 15.93 8.00 -34.38
N GLY A 138 15.12 9.06 -34.39
CA GLY A 138 15.32 10.26 -35.20
C GLY A 138 16.56 11.09 -34.82
N ALA A 139 16.96 11.07 -33.54
CA ALA A 139 18.14 11.75 -33.04
C ALA A 139 19.47 11.22 -33.62
N ALA A 140 19.45 10.06 -34.30
CA ALA A 140 20.59 9.56 -35.05
C ALA A 140 20.94 10.43 -36.27
N ASN A 141 19.98 11.21 -36.78
CA ASN A 141 20.17 12.12 -37.92
C ASN A 141 19.71 13.55 -37.57
N PRO A 142 20.48 14.28 -36.74
CA PRO A 142 20.10 15.63 -36.35
C PRO A 142 20.10 16.58 -37.56
N PRO A 143 19.20 17.59 -37.58
CA PRO A 143 19.18 18.59 -38.65
C PRO A 143 20.52 19.31 -38.71
N LYS A 144 21.19 19.24 -39.86
CA LYS A 144 22.53 19.81 -40.06
C LYS A 144 22.43 21.32 -40.36
N GLY A 145 22.90 22.13 -39.41
CA GLY A 145 23.08 23.58 -39.57
C GLY A 145 21.79 24.41 -39.52
N LEU A 146 21.95 25.74 -39.63
CA LEU A 146 20.86 26.72 -39.52
C LEU A 146 19.75 26.52 -40.58
N TYR A 147 20.12 26.04 -41.77
CA TYR A 147 19.15 25.72 -42.83
C TYR A 147 18.32 24.47 -42.52
N GLY A 148 18.92 23.45 -41.89
CA GLY A 148 18.22 22.26 -41.42
C GLY A 148 17.19 22.60 -40.34
N LEU A 149 17.54 23.51 -39.43
CA LEU A 149 16.62 24.04 -38.42
C LEU A 149 15.48 24.85 -39.05
N TYR A 150 15.78 25.74 -40.01
CA TYR A 150 14.75 26.50 -40.71
C TYR A 150 13.77 25.59 -41.47
N LYS A 151 14.28 24.55 -42.14
CA LYS A 151 13.45 23.57 -42.85
C LYS A 151 12.60 22.75 -41.87
N ALA A 152 13.16 22.35 -40.73
CA ALA A 152 12.43 21.65 -39.69
C ALA A 152 11.29 22.49 -39.12
N THR A 153 11.48 23.80 -38.92
CA THR A 153 10.40 24.71 -38.48
C THR A 153 9.29 24.86 -39.52
N LYS A 154 9.58 24.61 -40.80
CA LYS A 154 8.60 24.66 -41.90
C LYS A 154 7.83 23.35 -42.07
N ASP A 155 8.21 22.30 -41.34
CA ASP A 155 7.51 21.03 -41.31
C ASP A 155 6.14 21.19 -40.63
N PRO A 156 5.03 20.80 -41.29
CA PRO A 156 3.70 20.85 -40.70
C PRO A 156 3.62 20.16 -39.33
N ASP A 157 4.32 19.05 -39.12
CA ASP A 157 4.21 18.27 -37.89
C ASP A 157 4.99 18.91 -36.73
N VAL A 158 6.14 19.52 -37.03
CA VAL A 158 6.88 20.35 -36.05
C VAL A 158 6.07 21.56 -35.63
N SER A 159 5.39 22.22 -36.59
CA SER A 159 4.54 23.37 -36.30
C SER A 159 3.34 23.02 -35.40
N ARG A 160 2.73 21.83 -35.61
CA ARG A 160 1.65 21.30 -34.76
C ARG A 160 2.14 20.99 -33.35
N GLY A 161 3.30 20.36 -33.21
CA GLY A 161 3.90 20.06 -31.91
C GLY A 161 4.23 21.32 -31.11
N LEU A 162 4.84 22.32 -31.75
CA LEU A 162 5.10 23.63 -31.14
C LEU A 162 3.81 24.36 -30.76
N GLY A 163 2.78 24.29 -31.61
CA GLY A 163 1.46 24.85 -31.32
C GLY A 163 0.81 24.23 -30.09
N PHE A 164 0.90 22.91 -29.94
CA PHE A 164 0.44 22.21 -28.74
C PHE A 164 1.20 22.65 -27.48
N LEU A 165 2.54 22.72 -27.54
CA LEU A 165 3.36 23.17 -26.41
C LEU A 165 3.02 24.60 -25.96
N LEU A 166 2.81 25.51 -26.91
CA LEU A 166 2.40 26.88 -26.62
C LEU A 166 1.00 26.93 -25.99
N ALA A 167 0.07 26.11 -26.47
CA ALA A 167 -1.28 26.01 -25.89
C ALA A 167 -1.26 25.45 -24.46
N VAL A 168 -0.45 24.41 -24.20
CA VAL A 168 -0.23 23.85 -22.86
C VAL A 168 0.37 24.90 -21.93
N ALA A 169 1.45 25.57 -22.35
CA ALA A 169 2.11 26.62 -21.57
C ALA A 169 1.14 27.76 -21.22
N LYS A 170 0.31 28.20 -22.18
CA LYS A 170 -0.72 29.22 -21.95
C LYS A 170 -1.79 28.76 -20.96
N SER A 171 -2.24 27.51 -21.05
CA SER A 171 -3.24 26.94 -20.14
C SER A 171 -2.70 26.73 -18.72
N PHE A 172 -1.41 26.43 -18.61
CA PHE A 172 -0.72 26.24 -17.34
C PHE A 172 -0.48 27.57 -16.64
N GLY A 173 0.04 28.57 -17.36
CA GLY A 173 0.27 29.92 -16.82
C GLY A 173 -1.01 30.58 -16.28
N ARG A 174 -2.16 30.35 -16.92
CA ARG A 174 -3.46 30.81 -16.39
C ARG A 174 -3.87 30.16 -15.07
N ARG A 175 -3.44 28.94 -14.80
CA ARG A 175 -3.79 28.18 -13.58
C ARG A 175 -2.82 28.43 -12.43
N VAL A 176 -1.55 28.73 -12.74
CA VAL A 176 -0.52 29.04 -11.74
C VAL A 176 -0.51 30.52 -11.36
N GLY A 177 -1.02 31.40 -12.23
CA GLY A 177 -1.16 32.83 -11.94
C GLY A 177 -2.46 33.23 -11.22
N GLN A 178 -3.27 32.25 -10.81
CA GLN A 178 -4.41 32.42 -9.90
C GLN A 178 -4.01 31.98 -8.50
#